data_AF-A0A2W6Y2G2-F1
#
_entry.id   AF-A0A2W6Y2G2-F1
#
_cell.length_a   1.000
_cell.length_b   1.000
_cell.length_c   1.000
_cell.angle_alpha   90.00
_cell.angle_beta   90.00
_cell.angle_gamma   90.00
#
_symmetry.space_group_name_H-M   'P 1'
#
loop_
_entity.id
_entity.type
_entity.pdbx_description
1 polymer ?
#
loop_
_entity_poly.entity_id
_entity_poly.type
_entity_poly.pdbx_seq_one_letter_code
_entity_poly.pdbx_strand_id
1 'polypeptide(L)'
;MSQNNAKDELTAIAIVVSFISAMMMFMVVIAFAILAFVALVLTGVALFAWTSPLTLGTWTLMPHEARAFVYRGLIGAVLAAALSVFMAILFKFWIEDQAVPYILLIGYTLGSIGVEIMNAQNASDAPGQTALPPEQHIAPPPHTYQPPAKPFRFASWDDEDGR
;
A
#
# COMPACT_ATOMS: atom_id res chain seq x y z
N MET A 1 -13.79 -54.03 -29.37
CA MET A 1 -13.11 -53.95 -28.06
C MET A 1 -12.25 -52.68 -27.89
N SER A 2 -11.61 -52.13 -28.93
CA SER A 2 -10.78 -50.91 -28.82
C SER A 2 -11.53 -49.62 -28.41
N GLN A 3 -12.80 -49.44 -28.80
CA GLN A 3 -13.58 -48.24 -28.44
C GLN A 3 -13.95 -48.13 -26.96
N ASN A 4 -14.00 -49.25 -26.21
CA ASN A 4 -14.36 -49.21 -24.79
C ASN A 4 -13.16 -48.74 -23.96
N ASN A 5 -11.96 -49.26 -24.24
CA ASN A 5 -10.73 -48.85 -23.54
C ASN A 5 -10.42 -47.35 -23.72
N ALA A 6 -10.64 -46.80 -24.92
CA ALA A 6 -10.42 -45.38 -25.18
C ALA A 6 -11.42 -44.48 -24.41
N LYS A 7 -12.66 -44.93 -24.21
CA LYS A 7 -13.65 -44.22 -23.39
C LYS A 7 -13.31 -44.31 -21.91
N ASP A 8 -12.82 -45.46 -21.46
CA ASP A 8 -12.40 -45.66 -20.07
C ASP A 8 -11.19 -44.79 -19.72
N GLU A 9 -10.21 -44.67 -20.62
CA GLU A 9 -9.05 -43.80 -20.45
C GLU A 9 -9.43 -42.30 -20.42
N LEU A 10 -10.30 -41.87 -21.33
CA LEU A 10 -10.80 -40.48 -21.37
C LEU A 10 -11.62 -40.15 -20.11
N THR A 11 -12.38 -41.11 -19.60
CA THR A 11 -13.13 -40.99 -18.34
C THR A 11 -12.18 -40.91 -17.14
N ALA A 12 -11.14 -41.74 -17.10
CA ALA A 12 -10.13 -41.69 -16.05
C ALA A 12 -9.39 -40.35 -16.00
N ILE A 13 -8.98 -39.82 -17.16
CA ILE A 13 -8.35 -38.49 -17.26
C ILE A 13 -9.32 -37.40 -16.80
N ALA A 14 -10.58 -37.44 -17.24
CA ALA A 14 -11.58 -36.46 -16.83
C ALA A 14 -11.81 -36.43 -15.31
N ILE A 15 -11.84 -37.60 -14.67
CA ILE A 15 -11.96 -37.71 -13.20
C ILE A 15 -10.75 -37.06 -12.52
N VAL A 16 -9.53 -37.38 -12.94
CA VAL A 16 -8.31 -36.80 -12.35
C VAL A 16 -8.30 -35.27 -12.50
N VAL A 17 -8.60 -34.76 -13.70
CA VAL A 17 -8.64 -33.32 -13.97
C VAL A 17 -9.72 -32.62 -13.14
N SER A 18 -10.91 -33.22 -13.01
CA SER A 18 -11.98 -32.67 -12.17
C SER A 18 -11.58 -32.59 -10.70
N PHE A 19 -10.87 -33.61 -10.19
CA PHE A 19 -10.42 -33.65 -8.81
C PHE A 19 -9.36 -32.57 -8.53
N ILE A 20 -8.38 -32.43 -9.42
CA ILE A 20 -7.37 -31.37 -9.34
C ILE A 20 -8.03 -29.99 -9.39
N SER A 21 -8.98 -29.80 -10.32
CA SER A 21 -9.70 -28.53 -10.48
C SER A 21 -10.53 -28.18 -9.25
N ALA A 22 -11.24 -29.16 -8.67
CA ALA A 22 -11.99 -28.99 -7.44
C ALA A 22 -11.09 -28.64 -6.26
N MET A 23 -9.95 -29.33 -6.12
CA MET A 23 -8.98 -29.06 -5.06
C MET A 23 -8.36 -27.66 -5.20
N MET A 24 -8.03 -27.24 -6.43
CA MET A 24 -7.52 -25.90 -6.69
C MET A 24 -8.57 -24.82 -6.38
N MET A 25 -9.83 -25.03 -6.79
CA MET A 25 -10.92 -24.12 -6.47
C MET A 25 -11.13 -23.99 -4.95
N PHE A 26 -11.08 -25.11 -4.22
CA PHE A 26 -11.19 -25.11 -2.77
C PHE A 26 -10.08 -24.29 -2.09
N MET A 27 -8.84 -24.45 -2.55
CA MET A 27 -7.71 -23.65 -2.05
C MET A 27 -7.89 -22.15 -2.31
N VAL A 28 -8.38 -21.78 -3.50
CA VAL A 28 -8.68 -20.38 -3.83
C VAL A 28 -9.76 -19.81 -2.92
N VAL A 29 -10.83 -20.57 -2.66
CA VAL A 29 -11.91 -20.14 -1.75
C VAL A 29 -11.40 -19.92 -0.33
N ILE A 30 -10.54 -20.82 0.19
CA ILE A 30 -9.94 -20.64 1.53
C ILE A 30 -9.05 -19.40 1.57
N ALA A 31 -8.14 -19.25 0.59
CA ALA A 31 -7.25 -18.10 0.53
C ALA A 31 -8.06 -16.79 0.46
N PHE A 32 -9.11 -16.78 -0.37
CA PHE A 32 -10.03 -15.66 -0.46
C PHE A 32 -10.73 -15.37 0.88
N ALA A 33 -11.24 -16.38 1.58
CA ALA A 33 -11.90 -16.21 2.87
C ALA A 33 -10.96 -15.59 3.92
N ILE A 34 -9.69 -16.00 3.94
CA ILE A 34 -8.67 -15.42 4.82
C ILE A 34 -8.43 -13.94 4.46
N LEU A 35 -8.23 -13.64 3.17
CA LEU A 35 -8.04 -12.26 2.70
C LEU A 35 -9.25 -11.38 3.00
N ALA A 36 -10.46 -11.89 2.81
CA ALA A 36 -11.70 -11.20 3.14
C ALA A 36 -11.82 -10.90 4.63
N PHE A 37 -11.46 -11.86 5.48
CA PHE A 37 -11.43 -11.66 6.92
C PHE A 37 -10.39 -10.60 7.32
N VAL A 38 -9.17 -10.66 6.77
CA VAL A 38 -8.13 -9.65 7.00
C VAL A 38 -8.60 -8.27 6.55
N ALA A 39 -9.19 -8.17 5.36
CA ALA A 39 -9.71 -6.90 4.84
C ALA A 39 -10.78 -6.33 5.77
N LEU A 40 -11.68 -7.16 6.28
CA LEU A 40 -12.73 -6.74 7.23
C LEU A 40 -12.12 -6.22 8.53
N VAL A 41 -11.16 -6.94 9.12
CA VAL A 41 -10.47 -6.52 10.35
C VAL A 41 -9.74 -5.20 10.13
N LEU A 42 -8.96 -5.09 9.05
CA LEU A 42 -8.23 -3.86 8.71
C LEU A 42 -9.17 -2.69 8.43
N THR A 43 -10.33 -2.94 7.81
CA THR A 43 -11.36 -1.92 7.62
C THR A 43 -11.88 -1.43 8.96
N GLY A 44 -12.16 -2.34 9.90
CA GLY A 44 -12.55 -1.98 11.26
C GLY A 44 -11.50 -1.08 11.94
N VAL A 45 -10.22 -1.47 11.88
CA VAL A 45 -9.11 -0.66 12.41
C VAL A 45 -9.01 0.71 11.72
N ALA A 46 -9.16 0.75 10.39
CA ALA A 46 -9.13 1.98 9.60
C ALA A 46 -10.26 2.96 9.96
N LEU A 47 -11.45 2.44 10.32
CA LEU A 47 -12.55 3.26 10.81
C LEU A 47 -12.24 3.91 12.17
N PHE A 48 -11.54 3.20 13.07
CA PHE A 48 -11.08 3.80 14.33
C PHE A 48 -9.97 4.83 14.13
N ALA A 49 -9.08 4.61 13.15
CA ALA A 49 -8.02 5.54 12.79
C ALA A 49 -8.50 6.69 11.87
N TRP A 50 -9.81 6.85 11.65
CA TRP A 50 -10.33 7.74 10.60
C TRP A 50 -10.03 9.22 10.83
N THR A 51 -10.07 9.67 12.08
CA THR A 51 -9.82 11.07 12.47
C THR A 51 -8.51 11.29 13.22
N SER A 52 -7.99 10.25 13.86
CA SER A 52 -6.83 10.32 14.73
C SER A 52 -5.85 9.19 14.42
N PRO A 53 -4.52 9.44 14.45
CA PRO A 53 -3.54 8.39 14.21
C PRO A 53 -3.68 7.31 15.29
N LEU A 54 -3.66 6.04 14.87
CA LEU A 54 -3.76 4.90 15.76
C LEU A 54 -2.39 4.21 15.83
N THR A 55 -1.80 4.20 17.02
CA THR A 55 -0.54 3.50 17.29
C THR A 55 -0.84 2.11 17.86
N LEU A 56 -0.51 1.06 17.11
CA LEU A 56 -0.57 -0.33 17.54
C LEU A 56 0.86 -0.86 17.72
N GLY A 57 1.37 -0.76 18.95
CA GLY A 57 2.76 -1.13 19.26
C GLY A 57 3.75 -0.21 18.55
N THR A 58 4.59 -0.78 17.66
CA THR A 58 5.57 -0.03 16.85
C THR A 58 5.00 0.49 15.53
N TRP A 59 3.79 0.09 15.16
CA TRP A 59 3.16 0.48 13.90
C TRP A 59 2.20 1.64 14.15
N THR A 60 2.32 2.70 13.35
CA THR A 60 1.44 3.88 13.43
C THR A 60 0.65 3.96 12.14
N LEU A 61 -0.67 3.78 12.23
CA LEU A 61 -1.58 3.95 11.10
C LEU A 61 -2.03 5.39 11.02
N MET A 62 -1.66 6.10 9.95
CA MET A 62 -2.06 7.49 9.76
C MET A 62 -3.49 7.59 9.20
N PRO A 63 -4.26 8.63 9.56
CA PRO A 63 -5.65 8.76 9.09
C PRO A 63 -5.81 8.81 7.57
N HIS A 64 -4.82 9.36 6.86
CA HIS A 64 -4.86 9.41 5.40
C HIS A 64 -4.63 8.04 4.76
N GLU A 65 -3.79 7.19 5.36
CA GLU A 65 -3.56 5.81 4.92
C GLU A 65 -4.81 4.96 5.17
N ALA A 66 -5.42 5.10 6.35
CA ALA A 66 -6.67 4.43 6.70
C ALA A 66 -7.79 4.76 5.69
N ARG A 67 -7.95 6.04 5.34
CA ARG A 67 -8.93 6.47 4.32
C ARG A 67 -8.57 5.95 2.94
N ALA A 68 -7.31 6.00 2.55
CA ALA A 68 -6.85 5.49 1.26
C ALA A 68 -7.14 3.99 1.11
N PHE A 69 -6.91 3.20 2.18
CA PHE A 69 -7.24 1.77 2.21
C PHE A 69 -8.73 1.52 1.92
N VAL A 70 -9.62 2.24 2.63
CA VAL A 70 -11.08 2.10 2.44
C VAL A 70 -11.51 2.57 1.05
N TYR A 71 -10.99 3.70 0.56
CA TYR A 71 -11.33 4.21 -0.77
C TYR A 71 -10.88 3.27 -1.88
N ARG A 72 -9.67 2.69 -1.81
CA ARG A 72 -9.19 1.70 -2.77
C ARG A 72 -10.07 0.45 -2.77
N GLY A 73 -10.48 -0.02 -1.59
CA GLY A 73 -11.45 -1.11 -1.46
C GLY A 73 -12.78 -0.78 -2.14
N LEU A 74 -13.36 0.39 -1.85
CA LEU A 74 -14.62 0.82 -2.47
C LEU A 74 -14.51 0.96 -4.01
N ILE A 75 -13.42 1.54 -4.50
CA ILE A 75 -13.15 1.64 -5.94
C ILE A 75 -13.04 0.23 -6.54
N GLY A 76 -12.34 -0.68 -5.89
CA GLY A 76 -12.24 -2.08 -6.32
C GLY A 76 -13.59 -2.78 -6.39
N ALA A 77 -14.47 -2.57 -5.39
CA ALA A 77 -15.82 -3.13 -5.37
C ALA A 77 -16.66 -2.64 -6.56
N VAL A 78 -16.62 -1.34 -6.85
CA VAL A 78 -17.33 -0.72 -7.98
C VAL A 78 -16.77 -1.23 -9.31
N LEU A 79 -15.45 -1.28 -9.46
CA LEU A 79 -14.79 -1.76 -10.68
C LEU A 79 -15.11 -3.25 -10.93
N ALA A 80 -15.10 -4.09 -9.89
CA ALA A 80 -15.45 -5.49 -10.03
C ALA A 80 -16.91 -5.65 -10.46
N ALA A 81 -17.85 -4.91 -9.86
CA ALA A 81 -19.25 -4.94 -10.28
C ALA A 81 -19.43 -4.48 -11.73
N ALA A 82 -18.78 -3.37 -12.13
CA ALA A 82 -18.82 -2.88 -13.49
C ALA A 82 -18.25 -3.89 -14.50
N LEU A 83 -17.13 -4.53 -14.14
CA LEU A 83 -16.52 -5.58 -14.95
C LEU A 83 -17.42 -6.81 -15.06
N SER A 84 -18.05 -7.25 -13.96
CA SER A 84 -18.99 -8.38 -13.97
C SER A 84 -20.19 -8.10 -14.88
N VAL A 85 -20.78 -6.91 -14.81
CA VAL A 85 -21.87 -6.49 -15.71
C VAL A 85 -21.41 -6.47 -17.16
N PHE A 86 -20.23 -5.92 -17.44
CA PHE A 86 -19.64 -5.94 -18.78
C PHE A 86 -19.47 -7.38 -19.31
N MET A 87 -18.98 -8.30 -18.47
CA MET A 87 -18.83 -9.71 -18.84
C MET A 87 -20.18 -10.40 -19.05
N ALA A 88 -21.19 -10.11 -18.22
CA ALA A 88 -22.54 -10.66 -18.38
C ALA A 88 -23.16 -10.24 -19.72
N ILE A 89 -22.97 -8.98 -20.14
CA ILE A 89 -23.42 -8.48 -21.44
C ILE A 89 -22.64 -9.16 -22.58
N LEU A 90 -21.32 -9.26 -22.46
CA LEU A 90 -20.44 -9.79 -23.51
C LEU A 90 -20.70 -11.29 -23.78
N PHE A 91 -20.82 -12.09 -22.72
CA PHE A 91 -20.97 -13.54 -22.81
C PHE A 91 -22.42 -14.02 -22.70
N LYS A 92 -23.38 -13.09 -22.50
CA LYS A 92 -24.81 -13.37 -22.36
C LYS A 92 -25.14 -14.38 -21.24
N PHE A 93 -24.39 -14.34 -20.13
CA PHE A 93 -24.76 -15.09 -18.93
C PHE A 93 -25.56 -14.22 -17.95
N TRP A 94 -26.34 -14.88 -17.09
CA TRP A 94 -27.13 -14.21 -16.07
C TRP A 94 -26.36 -14.19 -14.76
N ILE A 95 -26.26 -12.99 -14.16
CA ILE A 95 -25.75 -12.84 -12.80
C ILE A 95 -26.92 -13.07 -11.87
N GLU A 96 -26.76 -14.03 -10.97
CA GLU A 96 -27.74 -14.27 -9.91
C GLU A 96 -27.63 -13.19 -8.83
N ASP A 97 -28.77 -12.75 -8.28
CA ASP A 97 -28.79 -11.69 -7.26
C ASP A 97 -27.93 -12.05 -6.04
N GLN A 98 -27.88 -13.34 -5.69
CA GLN A 98 -27.03 -13.84 -4.60
C GLN A 98 -25.53 -13.70 -4.90
N ALA A 99 -25.12 -13.61 -6.16
CA ALA A 99 -23.72 -13.44 -6.56
C ALA A 99 -23.21 -12.00 -6.34
N VAL A 100 -24.10 -11.00 -6.35
CA VAL A 100 -23.77 -9.57 -6.20
C VAL A 100 -22.93 -9.26 -4.95
N PRO A 101 -23.32 -9.69 -3.73
CA PRO A 101 -22.50 -9.43 -2.54
C PRO A 101 -21.10 -10.04 -2.64
N TYR A 102 -20.96 -11.22 -3.26
CA TYR A 102 -19.64 -11.83 -3.46
C TYR A 102 -18.79 -11.06 -4.46
N ILE A 103 -19.39 -10.56 -5.55
CA ILE A 103 -18.69 -9.72 -6.54
C ILE A 103 -18.15 -8.45 -5.87
N LEU A 104 -18.99 -7.79 -5.06
CA LEU A 104 -18.59 -6.60 -4.32
C LEU A 104 -17.48 -6.91 -3.29
N LEU A 105 -17.61 -8.01 -2.56
CA LEU A 105 -16.60 -8.45 -1.60
C LEU A 105 -15.27 -8.78 -2.28
N ILE A 106 -15.29 -9.46 -3.42
CA ILE A 106 -14.10 -9.77 -4.21
C ILE A 106 -13.42 -8.49 -4.68
N GLY A 107 -14.19 -7.56 -5.26
CA GLY A 107 -13.65 -6.27 -5.67
C GLY A 107 -13.07 -5.48 -4.50
N TYR A 108 -13.76 -5.49 -3.35
CA TYR A 108 -13.30 -4.79 -2.16
C TYR A 108 -11.97 -5.34 -1.64
N THR A 109 -11.88 -6.66 -1.51
CA THR A 109 -10.67 -7.33 -0.99
C THR A 109 -9.48 -7.18 -1.92
N LEU A 110 -9.68 -7.32 -3.23
CA LEU A 110 -8.63 -7.09 -4.23
C LEU A 110 -8.20 -5.61 -4.28
N GLY A 111 -9.16 -4.69 -4.23
CA GLY A 111 -8.87 -3.25 -4.23
C GLY A 111 -8.15 -2.77 -2.97
N SER A 112 -8.49 -3.31 -1.80
CA SER A 112 -7.88 -2.95 -0.53
C SER A 112 -6.52 -3.62 -0.35
N ILE A 113 -6.49 -4.95 -0.22
CA ILE A 113 -5.25 -5.70 0.08
C ILE A 113 -4.34 -5.81 -1.16
N GLY A 114 -4.91 -6.09 -2.33
CA GLY A 114 -4.11 -6.30 -3.54
C GLY A 114 -3.30 -5.06 -3.92
N VAL A 115 -3.92 -3.88 -3.87
CA VAL A 115 -3.23 -2.61 -4.12
C VAL A 115 -2.18 -2.32 -3.03
N GLU A 116 -2.45 -2.69 -1.77
CA GLU A 116 -1.49 -2.51 -0.69
C GLU A 116 -0.25 -3.38 -0.86
N ILE A 117 -0.42 -4.65 -1.28
CA ILE A 117 0.70 -5.55 -1.61
C ILE A 117 1.53 -4.96 -2.76
N MET A 118 0.89 -4.44 -3.81
CA MET A 118 1.60 -3.80 -4.92
C MET A 118 2.36 -2.54 -4.47
N ASN A 119 1.77 -1.72 -3.60
CA ASN A 119 2.44 -0.54 -3.07
C ASN A 119 3.62 -0.91 -2.18
N ALA A 120 3.49 -1.94 -1.35
CA ALA A 120 4.58 -2.44 -0.51
C ALA A 120 5.76 -2.98 -1.35
N GLN A 121 5.46 -3.66 -2.46
CA GLN A 121 6.49 -4.10 -3.43
C GLN A 121 7.19 -2.89 -4.08
N ASN A 122 6.42 -1.93 -4.61
CA ASN A 122 6.98 -0.73 -5.23
C ASN A 122 7.81 0.12 -4.25
N ALA A 123 7.40 0.20 -2.98
CA ALA A 123 8.17 0.89 -1.94
C ALA A 123 9.48 0.18 -1.60
N SER A 124 9.51 -1.15 -1.70
CA SER A 124 10.72 -1.95 -1.47
C SER A 124 11.70 -1.87 -2.65
N ASP A 125 11.19 -1.71 -3.88
CA ASP A 125 11.97 -1.64 -5.12
C ASP A 125 12.46 -0.21 -5.45
N ALA A 126 11.99 0.81 -4.71
CA ALA A 126 12.50 2.17 -4.87
C ALA A 126 14.00 2.19 -4.47
N PRO A 127 14.93 2.61 -5.36
CA PRO A 127 16.33 2.73 -5.01
C PRO A 127 16.41 3.67 -3.82
N GLY A 128 16.97 3.15 -2.72
CA GLY A 128 16.95 3.82 -1.41
C GLY A 128 17.18 5.29 -1.59
N GLN A 129 16.14 6.09 -1.33
CA GLN A 129 16.25 7.55 -1.34
C GLN A 129 17.43 7.84 -0.43
N THR A 130 18.55 8.24 -1.04
CA THR A 130 19.71 8.70 -0.31
C THR A 130 19.17 9.93 0.39
N ALA A 131 18.80 9.77 1.66
CA ALA A 131 18.45 10.87 2.52
C ALA A 131 19.71 11.71 2.57
N LEU A 132 19.82 12.64 1.61
CA LEU A 132 20.83 13.67 1.65
C LEU A 132 20.61 14.30 3.03
N PRO A 133 21.58 14.20 3.94
CA PRO A 133 21.43 14.85 5.23
C PRO A 133 21.03 16.30 4.94
N PRO A 134 20.01 16.85 5.63
CA PRO A 134 19.60 18.22 5.41
C PRO A 134 20.85 19.07 5.41
N GLU A 135 21.07 19.84 4.34
CA GLU A 135 22.25 20.71 4.21
C GLU A 135 22.44 21.36 5.57
N GLN A 136 23.53 20.99 6.26
CA GLN A 136 23.85 21.61 7.52
C GLN A 136 24.12 23.06 7.19
N HIS A 137 23.09 23.88 7.32
CA HIS A 137 23.22 25.31 7.32
C HIS A 137 24.02 25.61 8.58
N ILE A 138 25.34 25.57 8.45
CA ILE A 138 26.25 26.05 9.46
C ILE A 138 25.77 27.47 9.70
N ALA A 139 25.17 27.70 10.88
CA ALA A 139 24.75 29.04 11.25
C ALA A 139 25.96 29.95 11.01
N PRO A 140 25.80 31.07 10.26
CA PRO A 140 26.90 31.98 10.06
C PRO A 140 27.51 32.25 11.44
N PRO A 141 28.85 32.21 11.57
CA PRO A 141 29.50 32.38 12.86
C PRO A 141 28.89 33.62 13.52
N PRO A 142 28.50 33.53 14.81
CA PRO A 142 27.90 34.66 15.50
C PRO A 142 28.78 35.86 15.22
N HIS A 143 28.21 36.92 14.68
CA HIS A 143 28.90 38.19 14.51
C HIS A 143 29.34 38.63 15.91
N THR A 144 30.52 38.19 16.34
CA THR A 144 31.22 38.80 17.45
C THR A 144 31.38 40.23 17.00
N TYR A 145 30.70 41.13 17.71
CA TYR A 145 30.78 42.56 17.49
C TYR A 145 32.25 42.93 17.57
N GLN A 146 32.91 43.02 16.42
CA GLN A 146 34.29 43.42 16.33
C GLN A 146 34.24 44.94 16.51
N PRO A 147 34.70 45.49 17.66
CA PRO A 147 34.72 46.92 17.82
C PRO A 147 35.49 47.52 16.63
N PRO A 148 35.02 48.64 16.06
CA PRO A 148 35.65 49.23 14.88
C PRO A 148 37.14 49.35 15.15
N ALA A 149 37.95 48.73 14.28
CA ALA A 149 39.40 48.74 14.41
C ALA A 149 39.83 50.20 14.51
N LYS A 150 40.34 50.61 15.68
CA LYS A 150 40.89 51.96 15.83
C LYS A 150 41.98 52.09 14.76
N PRO A 151 41.94 53.13 13.92
CA PRO A 151 42.98 53.32 12.92
C PRO A 151 44.33 53.35 13.64
N PHE A 152 45.28 52.58 13.12
CA PHE A 152 46.62 52.49 13.68
C PHE A 152 47.24 53.90 13.68
N ARG A 153 47.43 54.46 14.88
CA ARG A 153 48.11 55.75 15.08
C ARG A 153 49.53 55.43 15.55
N PHE A 154 50.53 55.97 14.84
CA PHE A 154 51.91 55.93 15.29
C PHE A 154 52.07 56.74 16.57
N ALA A 155 52.91 56.28 17.50
CA ALA A 155 53.23 57.01 18.72
C ALA A 155 53.68 58.43 18.36
N SER A 156 53.03 59.42 18.97
CA SER A 156 53.43 60.83 18.84
C SER A 156 54.39 61.16 19.99
N TRP A 157 55.35 62.04 19.73
CA TRP A 157 56.27 62.53 20.77
C TRP A 157 55.56 63.18 21.96
N ASP A 158 54.30 63.60 21.80
CA ASP A 158 53.46 64.16 22.87
C ASP A 158 52.96 63.12 23.90
N ASP A 159 53.18 61.82 23.69
CA ASP A 159 52.71 60.77 24.61
C ASP A 159 53.64 60.60 25.85
N GLU A 160 54.73 61.37 25.97
CA GLU A 160 55.71 61.30 27.07
C GLU A 160 55.37 62.17 28.30
N ASP A 161 54.48 63.17 28.19
CA ASP A 161 54.26 64.17 29.25
C ASP A 161 53.21 63.77 30.32
N GLY A 162 52.79 62.50 30.34
CA GLY A 162 51.62 62.03 31.10
C GLY A 162 51.89 61.13 32.33
N ARG A 163 52.98 61.35 33.07
CA ARG A 163 53.19 60.69 34.39
C ARG A 163 53.09 61.67 35.56
#